data_AF-A0A812QCC4-F1
#
_entry.id   AF-A0A812QCC4-F1
#
_cell.length_a   1.000
_cell.length_b   1.000
_cell.length_c   1.000
_cell.angle_alpha   90.00
_cell.angle_beta   90.00
_cell.angle_gamma   90.00
#
_symmetry.space_group_name_H-M   'P 1'
#
loop_
_entity.id
_entity.type
_entity.pdbx_description
1 polymer ?
#
loop_
_entity_poly.entity_id
_entity_poly.type
_entity_poly.pdbx_seq_one_letter_code
_entity_poly.pdbx_strand_id
1 'polypeptide(L)'
;MEMDQTLGCLQKVHFSDLPTQGVESKEFEWEEELAHALISARELCIANRGRAPWGCKWFEEWRRNLDLAVMHKQRLHVFYFENNVAFSVCFAHVGQGKVLWDQLCSDNARSQARRMSGLGASQTAEVAYLDKLGLKYCEHDIKDFEAFVTGFGLTSKRIAFPGKINMSASSCIVSFPGKYAQEWDRAVSVATDRVCSLACVFLTDKASGLGKHAFTNPDAPNQCWCHMLYGHLPADTYLNVVDNTTRQLSDEELAFKSEDAEAMGQQLLIRRDQRESVWQLEHQQALLEAHECCKQNSGRAPWGCQWFEDWRRNVQNAAKQNQTLHVFFFEDMVGKGKMKWDQLRNDDARAAARKSSGLGVSQTAEVAYLDMLGLTYHEHDIREFEAFVNPGCRNLCRRLCPRF
;
A
#
# COMPACT_ATOMS: atom_id res chain seq x y z
N MET A 1 -32.65 49.85 -41.24
CA MET A 1 -31.21 50.11 -41.41
C MET A 1 -30.47 49.03 -40.66
N GLU A 2 -30.60 47.77 -41.10
CA GLU A 2 -29.84 47.11 -42.21
C GLU A 2 -28.45 46.69 -41.70
N MET A 3 -28.17 45.39 -41.52
CA MET A 3 -27.95 44.31 -42.51
C MET A 3 -26.86 44.64 -43.53
N ASP A 4 -25.71 43.95 -43.43
CA ASP A 4 -25.12 43.16 -44.52
C ASP A 4 -23.92 42.36 -43.97
N GLN A 5 -23.93 41.03 -44.01
CA GLN A 5 -23.59 40.15 -45.14
C GLN A 5 -22.14 40.28 -45.62
N THR A 6 -21.38 39.20 -45.46
CA THR A 6 -20.43 38.79 -46.51
C THR A 6 -20.28 37.27 -46.50
N LEU A 7 -21.07 36.65 -47.37
CA LEU A 7 -20.87 35.32 -47.94
C LEU A 7 -19.92 35.44 -49.15
N GLY A 8 -19.16 34.37 -49.41
CA GLY A 8 -18.40 34.14 -50.65
C GLY A 8 -16.90 33.98 -50.36
N CYS A 9 -16.20 32.93 -50.77
CA CYS A 9 -16.39 32.12 -51.97
C CYS A 9 -15.78 30.72 -51.76
N LEU A 10 -16.58 29.68 -52.04
CA LEU A 10 -16.11 28.33 -52.31
C LEU A 10 -15.35 28.32 -53.63
N GLN A 11 -14.04 28.02 -53.59
CA GLN A 11 -13.33 27.51 -54.76
C GLN A 11 -12.98 26.04 -54.55
N LYS A 12 -13.52 25.24 -55.48
CA LYS A 12 -13.28 23.82 -55.70
C LYS A 12 -11.78 23.56 -55.81
N VAL A 13 -11.25 22.70 -54.94
CA VAL A 13 -9.98 22.03 -55.20
C VAL A 13 -10.31 20.61 -55.66
N HIS A 14 -9.87 20.32 -56.89
CA HIS A 14 -10.00 19.03 -57.56
C HIS A 14 -9.30 17.93 -56.74
N PHE A 15 -10.08 16.92 -56.33
CA PHE A 15 -9.57 15.64 -55.84
C PHE A 15 -9.20 14.76 -57.04
N SER A 16 -8.01 14.99 -57.59
CA SER A 16 -7.39 14.09 -58.55
C SER A 16 -5.92 14.46 -58.59
N ASP A 17 -5.16 13.98 -57.59
CA ASP A 17 -3.70 13.74 -57.64
C ASP A 17 -3.20 13.40 -56.23
N LEU A 18 -3.47 12.17 -55.78
CA LEU A 18 -2.71 11.54 -54.70
C LEU A 18 -2.33 10.12 -55.14
N PRO A 19 -1.06 9.71 -54.98
CA PRO A 19 -0.59 8.40 -55.40
C PRO A 19 -1.19 7.31 -54.51
N THR A 20 -1.94 6.38 -55.10
CA THR A 20 -2.30 5.11 -54.51
C THR A 20 -1.05 4.25 -54.35
N GLN A 21 -0.41 4.32 -53.18
CA GLN A 21 0.49 3.28 -52.70
C GLN A 21 -0.20 2.51 -51.57
N GLY A 22 -0.11 1.18 -51.67
CA GLY A 22 -0.95 0.21 -51.00
C GLY A 22 -0.99 0.34 -49.48
N VAL A 23 -2.20 0.41 -48.95
CA VAL A 23 -2.51 0.00 -47.59
C VAL A 23 -2.83 -1.49 -47.67
N GLU A 24 -1.78 -2.32 -47.61
CA GLU A 24 -1.94 -3.73 -47.31
C GLU A 24 -2.36 -3.89 -45.83
N SER A 25 -3.37 -4.73 -45.66
CA SER A 25 -4.09 -5.09 -44.44
C SER A 25 -3.18 -5.56 -43.31
N LYS A 26 -3.10 -4.78 -42.22
CA LYS A 26 -2.54 -5.20 -40.91
C LYS A 26 -3.60 -5.69 -39.91
N GLU A 27 -4.86 -5.79 -40.32
CA GLU A 27 -5.95 -6.28 -39.46
C GLU A 27 -6.04 -7.81 -39.37
N PHE A 28 -5.28 -8.58 -40.15
CA PHE A 28 -5.46 -10.03 -40.28
C PHE A 28 -4.54 -10.91 -39.41
N GLU A 29 -3.39 -10.42 -38.94
CA GLU A 29 -2.42 -11.27 -38.19
C GLU A 29 -2.88 -11.61 -36.76
N TRP A 30 -3.67 -10.75 -36.13
CA TRP A 30 -4.11 -10.91 -34.74
C TRP A 30 -5.18 -12.01 -34.59
N GLU A 31 -5.99 -12.22 -35.63
CA GLU A 31 -7.08 -13.20 -35.60
C GLU A 31 -6.56 -14.64 -35.67
N GLU A 32 -5.50 -14.90 -36.46
CA GLU A 32 -4.84 -16.21 -36.53
C GLU A 32 -4.10 -16.54 -35.22
N GLU A 33 -3.37 -15.57 -34.64
CA GLU A 33 -2.71 -15.77 -33.35
C GLU A 33 -3.72 -16.04 -32.22
N LEU A 34 -4.85 -15.32 -32.22
CA LEU A 34 -5.93 -15.55 -31.26
C LEU A 34 -6.58 -16.92 -31.46
N ALA A 35 -6.81 -17.34 -32.70
CA ALA A 35 -7.37 -18.66 -33.02
C ALA A 35 -6.43 -19.78 -32.55
N HIS A 36 -5.12 -19.66 -32.80
CA HIS A 36 -4.12 -20.62 -32.32
C HIS A 36 -4.05 -20.68 -30.79
N ALA A 37 -4.09 -19.53 -30.11
CA ALA A 37 -4.12 -19.46 -28.66
C ALA A 37 -5.39 -20.14 -28.08
N LEU A 38 -6.55 -19.94 -28.70
CA LEU A 38 -7.82 -20.56 -28.29
C LEU A 38 -7.81 -22.08 -28.52
N ILE A 39 -7.23 -22.55 -29.62
CA ILE A 39 -7.06 -23.98 -29.89
C ILE A 39 -6.13 -24.62 -28.86
N SER A 40 -4.97 -24.02 -28.59
CA SER A 40 -4.03 -24.50 -27.55
C SER A 40 -4.66 -24.51 -26.15
N ALA A 41 -5.41 -23.47 -25.78
CA ALA A 41 -6.13 -23.42 -24.50
C ALA A 41 -7.18 -24.53 -24.38
N ARG A 42 -7.89 -24.84 -25.48
CA ARG A 42 -8.87 -25.94 -25.54
C ARG A 42 -8.20 -27.30 -25.41
N GLU A 43 -7.07 -27.53 -26.08
CA GLU A 43 -6.31 -28.77 -25.98
C GLU A 43 -5.74 -28.98 -24.56
N LEU A 44 -5.21 -27.94 -23.94
CA LEU A 44 -4.77 -27.94 -22.54
C LEU A 44 -5.93 -28.25 -21.57
N CYS A 45 -7.12 -27.70 -21.80
CA CYS A 45 -8.31 -27.99 -21.01
C CYS A 45 -8.74 -29.46 -21.13
N ILE A 46 -8.72 -30.02 -22.35
CA ILE A 46 -9.03 -31.44 -22.61
C ILE A 46 -7.99 -32.35 -21.96
N ALA A 47 -6.69 -32.03 -22.11
CA ALA A 47 -5.59 -32.78 -21.50
C ALA A 47 -5.69 -32.80 -19.96
N ASN A 48 -6.14 -31.69 -19.36
CA ASN A 48 -6.40 -31.59 -17.92
C ASN A 48 -7.76 -32.18 -17.48
N ARG A 49 -8.52 -32.85 -18.38
CA ARG A 49 -9.86 -33.39 -18.11
C ARG A 49 -10.82 -32.34 -17.52
N GLY A 50 -10.71 -31.09 -17.99
CA GLY A 50 -11.49 -29.96 -17.49
C GLY A 50 -11.10 -29.47 -16.09
N ARG A 51 -10.00 -29.97 -15.50
CA ARG A 51 -9.47 -29.43 -14.25
C ARG A 51 -8.83 -28.07 -14.49
N ALA A 52 -9.07 -27.14 -13.58
CA ALA A 52 -8.45 -25.82 -13.66
C ALA A 52 -6.91 -25.97 -13.65
N PRO A 53 -6.19 -25.20 -14.49
CA PRO A 53 -4.74 -25.35 -14.66
C PRO A 53 -3.93 -25.05 -13.39
N TRP A 54 -4.53 -24.39 -12.40
CA TRP A 54 -3.93 -24.12 -11.08
C TRP A 54 -4.19 -25.19 -10.00
N GLY A 55 -4.90 -26.29 -10.32
CA GLY A 55 -5.11 -27.42 -9.40
C GLY A 55 -6.02 -27.14 -8.19
N CYS A 56 -6.16 -28.11 -7.27
CA CYS A 56 -6.99 -28.01 -6.06
C CYS A 56 -6.19 -27.84 -4.75
N LYS A 57 -4.85 -27.96 -4.80
CA LYS A 57 -3.96 -27.89 -3.63
C LYS A 57 -4.07 -26.55 -2.90
N TRP A 58 -4.27 -25.45 -3.63
CA TRP A 58 -4.45 -24.12 -3.03
C TRP A 58 -5.64 -24.09 -2.05
N PHE A 59 -6.72 -24.79 -2.37
CA PHE A 59 -7.93 -24.81 -1.54
C PHE A 59 -7.74 -25.67 -0.28
N GLU A 60 -6.97 -26.75 -0.38
CA GLU A 60 -6.59 -27.55 0.79
C GLU A 60 -5.71 -26.75 1.76
N GLU A 61 -4.72 -26.01 1.25
CA GLU A 61 -3.85 -25.17 2.06
C GLU A 61 -4.62 -24.00 2.70
N TRP A 62 -5.51 -23.36 1.93
CA TRP A 62 -6.41 -22.33 2.44
C TRP A 62 -7.31 -22.85 3.57
N ARG A 63 -7.91 -24.05 3.42
CA ARG A 63 -8.71 -24.67 4.49
C ARG A 63 -7.89 -24.94 5.75
N ARG A 64 -6.65 -25.40 5.63
CA ARG A 64 -5.76 -25.62 6.78
C ARG A 64 -5.51 -24.30 7.54
N ASN A 65 -5.32 -23.20 6.82
CA ASN A 65 -5.15 -21.87 7.43
C ASN A 65 -6.44 -21.38 8.08
N LEU A 66 -7.59 -21.64 7.47
CA LEU A 66 -8.90 -21.35 8.04
C LEU A 66 -9.13 -22.11 9.35
N ASP A 67 -8.82 -23.41 9.38
CA ASP A 67 -8.94 -24.23 10.59
C ASP A 67 -8.08 -23.68 11.73
N LEU A 68 -6.86 -23.24 11.43
CA LEU A 68 -5.99 -22.56 12.40
C LEU A 68 -6.61 -21.24 12.88
N ALA A 69 -7.11 -20.40 11.97
CA ALA A 69 -7.75 -19.14 12.33
C ALA A 69 -8.96 -19.34 13.26
N VAL A 70 -9.81 -20.33 12.97
CA VAL A 70 -10.95 -20.70 13.80
C VAL A 70 -10.52 -21.26 15.15
N MET A 71 -9.51 -22.15 15.17
CA MET A 71 -8.93 -22.69 16.41
C MET A 71 -8.41 -21.58 17.33
N HIS A 72 -7.79 -20.55 16.75
CA HIS A 72 -7.29 -19.38 17.46
C HIS A 72 -8.35 -18.29 17.70
N LYS A 73 -9.63 -18.56 17.41
CA LYS A 73 -10.75 -17.62 17.58
C LYS A 73 -10.54 -16.28 16.85
N GLN A 74 -9.82 -16.30 15.73
CA GLN A 74 -9.61 -15.12 14.91
C GLN A 74 -10.90 -14.74 14.18
N ARG A 75 -11.08 -13.43 13.97
CA ARG A 75 -12.20 -12.93 13.16
C ARG A 75 -11.87 -13.12 11.69
N LEU A 76 -12.79 -13.71 10.94
CA LEU A 76 -12.65 -13.94 9.50
C LEU A 76 -13.14 -12.73 8.71
N HIS A 77 -12.46 -12.42 7.62
CA HIS A 77 -12.69 -11.23 6.80
C HIS A 77 -12.74 -11.60 5.31
N VAL A 78 -13.75 -11.11 4.60
CA VAL A 78 -13.94 -11.31 3.15
C VAL A 78 -14.03 -9.94 2.49
N PHE A 79 -13.24 -9.72 1.45
CA PHE A 79 -13.19 -8.48 0.68
C PHE A 79 -13.76 -8.68 -0.72
N TYR A 80 -14.59 -7.73 -1.15
CA TYR A 80 -15.25 -7.73 -2.46
C TYR A 80 -14.64 -6.65 -3.35
N PHE A 81 -14.23 -7.03 -4.56
CA PHE A 81 -13.75 -6.12 -5.60
C PHE A 81 -14.90 -5.31 -6.22
N GLU A 82 -14.59 -4.10 -6.67
CA GLU A 82 -15.48 -3.33 -7.53
C GLU A 82 -15.46 -3.91 -8.96
N ASN A 83 -16.64 -4.16 -9.53
CA ASN A 83 -16.72 -4.78 -10.86
C ASN A 83 -16.31 -3.81 -11.96
N ASN A 84 -15.23 -4.14 -12.68
CA ASN A 84 -14.72 -3.39 -13.85
C ASN A 84 -15.32 -3.89 -15.18
N VAL A 85 -16.49 -4.53 -15.17
CA VAL A 85 -17.15 -4.97 -16.42
C VAL A 85 -17.94 -3.82 -17.01
N ALA A 86 -17.40 -3.26 -18.11
CA ALA A 86 -17.92 -2.17 -18.93
C ALA A 86 -19.31 -2.41 -19.57
N PHE A 87 -20.09 -3.39 -19.11
CA PHE A 87 -21.35 -3.79 -19.72
C PHE A 87 -22.31 -4.42 -18.71
N SER A 88 -22.73 -3.68 -17.68
CA SER A 88 -24.05 -3.90 -17.02
C SER A 88 -24.35 -2.81 -16.00
N VAL A 89 -25.60 -2.37 -15.95
CA VAL A 89 -26.16 -1.29 -15.11
C VAL A 89 -26.38 -1.74 -13.66
N CYS A 90 -25.52 -2.62 -13.13
CA CYS A 90 -25.67 -3.15 -11.77
C CYS A 90 -24.37 -2.96 -11.00
N PHE A 91 -24.34 -1.96 -10.11
CA PHE A 91 -23.31 -1.79 -9.10
C PHE A 91 -23.30 -3.05 -8.22
N ALA A 92 -22.23 -3.84 -8.24
CA ALA A 92 -22.08 -4.97 -7.33
C ALA A 92 -21.83 -4.42 -5.91
N HIS A 93 -22.65 -4.84 -4.95
CA HIS A 93 -22.51 -4.44 -3.55
C HIS A 93 -21.79 -5.52 -2.74
N VAL A 94 -21.18 -5.13 -1.62
CA VAL A 94 -20.65 -6.07 -0.61
C VAL A 94 -21.70 -7.13 -0.27
N GLY A 95 -21.29 -8.41 -0.27
CA GLY A 95 -22.18 -9.53 0.03
C GLY A 95 -23.00 -10.07 -1.15
N GLN A 96 -22.89 -9.50 -2.36
CA GLN A 96 -23.58 -9.99 -3.55
C GLN A 96 -22.81 -11.10 -4.28
N GLY A 97 -23.58 -11.96 -4.96
CA GLY A 97 -23.07 -13.02 -5.83
C GLY A 97 -22.39 -14.17 -5.10
N LYS A 98 -22.80 -14.43 -3.85
CA LYS A 98 -22.51 -15.69 -3.15
C LYS A 98 -23.19 -16.86 -3.86
N VAL A 99 -22.54 -18.01 -3.85
CA VAL A 99 -23.08 -19.26 -4.38
C VAL A 99 -23.13 -20.26 -3.25
N LEU A 100 -24.22 -21.01 -3.13
CA LEU A 100 -24.27 -22.10 -2.16
C LEU A 100 -23.21 -23.15 -2.53
N TRP A 101 -22.55 -23.72 -1.53
CA TRP A 101 -21.49 -24.72 -1.76
C TRP A 101 -21.92 -25.84 -2.72
N ASP A 102 -23.13 -26.35 -2.55
CA ASP A 102 -23.67 -27.45 -3.37
C ASP A 102 -24.00 -27.03 -4.81
N GLN A 103 -24.04 -25.72 -5.09
CA GLN A 103 -24.27 -25.15 -6.41
C GLN A 103 -22.97 -24.78 -7.15
N LEU A 104 -21.80 -24.89 -6.51
CA LEU A 104 -20.51 -24.59 -7.15
C LEU A 104 -20.17 -25.53 -8.33
N CYS A 105 -20.78 -26.70 -8.39
CA CYS A 105 -20.63 -27.62 -9.52
C CYS A 105 -21.42 -27.20 -10.76
N SER A 106 -22.36 -26.25 -10.63
CA SER A 106 -23.17 -25.74 -11.74
C SER A 106 -22.46 -24.59 -12.45
N ASP A 107 -22.16 -24.78 -13.73
CA ASP A 107 -21.55 -23.75 -14.59
C ASP A 107 -22.41 -22.50 -14.69
N ASN A 108 -23.73 -22.66 -14.71
CA ASN A 108 -24.67 -21.54 -14.73
C ASN A 108 -24.63 -20.73 -13.43
N ALA A 109 -24.65 -21.41 -12.27
CA ALA A 109 -24.60 -20.74 -10.98
C ALA A 109 -23.28 -19.97 -10.79
N ARG A 110 -22.14 -20.59 -11.17
CA ARG A 110 -20.82 -19.94 -11.12
C ARG A 110 -20.74 -18.75 -12.08
N SER A 111 -21.23 -18.90 -13.31
CA SER A 111 -21.15 -17.85 -14.32
C SER A 111 -22.04 -16.66 -13.96
N GLN A 112 -23.23 -16.91 -13.43
CA GLN A 112 -24.13 -15.86 -12.96
C GLN A 112 -23.55 -15.13 -11.74
N ALA A 113 -23.01 -15.87 -10.77
CA ALA A 113 -22.35 -15.28 -9.61
C ALA A 113 -21.18 -14.40 -10.00
N ARG A 114 -20.29 -14.85 -10.90
CA ARG A 114 -19.14 -14.05 -11.37
C ARG A 114 -19.55 -12.76 -12.09
N ARG A 115 -20.71 -12.73 -12.74
CA ARG A 115 -21.23 -11.52 -13.41
C ARG A 115 -21.83 -10.52 -12.43
N MET A 116 -22.14 -10.96 -11.22
CA MET A 116 -22.90 -10.20 -10.22
C MET A 116 -22.15 -10.02 -8.89
N SER A 117 -21.00 -10.67 -8.71
CA SER A 117 -20.19 -10.64 -7.48
C SER A 117 -18.98 -9.73 -7.65
N GLY A 118 -18.53 -9.17 -6.54
CA GLY A 118 -17.16 -8.66 -6.40
C GLY A 118 -16.14 -9.76 -6.02
N LEU A 119 -16.48 -11.04 -6.18
CA LEU A 119 -15.61 -12.14 -5.75
C LEU A 119 -14.91 -12.78 -6.95
N GLY A 120 -13.59 -12.95 -6.84
CA GLY A 120 -12.82 -13.76 -7.77
C GLY A 120 -13.29 -15.21 -7.82
N ALA A 121 -12.87 -15.94 -8.87
CA ALA A 121 -13.25 -17.33 -9.07
C ALA A 121 -12.86 -18.27 -7.91
N SER A 122 -11.71 -18.04 -7.28
CA SER A 122 -11.27 -18.76 -6.07
C SER A 122 -12.05 -18.33 -4.83
N GLN A 123 -12.19 -17.02 -4.62
CA GLN A 123 -12.90 -16.44 -3.48
C GLN A 123 -14.37 -16.86 -3.41
N THR A 124 -15.03 -17.03 -4.56
CA THR A 124 -16.42 -17.53 -4.60
C THR A 124 -16.53 -18.92 -3.94
N ALA A 125 -15.55 -19.80 -4.15
CA ALA A 125 -15.52 -21.12 -3.52
C ALA A 125 -15.17 -21.03 -2.02
N GLU A 126 -14.26 -20.13 -1.65
CA GLU A 126 -13.90 -19.86 -0.25
C GLU A 126 -15.11 -19.39 0.56
N VAL A 127 -15.84 -18.38 0.09
CA VAL A 127 -17.04 -17.82 0.76
C VAL A 127 -18.15 -18.87 0.87
N ALA A 128 -18.41 -19.61 -0.20
CA ALA A 128 -19.37 -20.71 -0.17
C ALA A 128 -19.02 -21.79 0.86
N TYR A 129 -17.72 -22.05 1.08
CA TYR A 129 -17.24 -22.98 2.09
C TYR A 129 -17.45 -22.45 3.51
N LEU A 130 -17.15 -21.16 3.74
CA LEU A 130 -17.42 -20.48 5.02
C LEU A 130 -18.90 -20.57 5.39
N ASP A 131 -19.78 -20.28 4.42
CA ASP A 131 -21.23 -20.36 4.58
C ASP A 131 -21.69 -21.79 4.89
N LYS A 132 -21.15 -22.79 4.18
CA LYS A 132 -21.46 -24.21 4.44
C LYS A 132 -21.09 -24.64 5.85
N LEU A 133 -19.97 -24.15 6.38
CA LEU A 133 -19.55 -24.44 7.75
C LEU A 133 -20.29 -23.60 8.80
N GLY A 134 -21.12 -22.64 8.39
CA GLY A 134 -21.80 -21.71 9.29
C GLY A 134 -20.83 -20.78 10.02
N LEU A 135 -19.63 -20.55 9.47
CA LEU A 135 -18.64 -19.67 10.06
C LEU A 135 -19.04 -18.21 9.87
N LYS A 136 -18.95 -17.42 10.94
CA LYS A 136 -19.19 -15.97 10.86
C LYS A 136 -17.95 -15.27 10.33
N TYR A 137 -18.13 -14.41 9.34
CA TYR A 137 -17.10 -13.54 8.80
C TYR A 137 -17.65 -12.13 8.59
N CYS A 138 -16.76 -11.14 8.57
CA CYS A 138 -17.09 -9.77 8.24
C CYS A 138 -16.84 -9.52 6.75
N GLU A 139 -17.73 -8.78 6.11
CA GLU A 139 -17.68 -8.49 4.69
C GLU A 139 -17.30 -7.02 4.49
N HIS A 140 -16.39 -6.76 3.56
CA HIS A 140 -15.77 -5.45 3.33
C HIS A 140 -15.69 -5.16 1.83
N ASP A 141 -15.72 -3.90 1.46
CA ASP A 141 -15.31 -3.48 0.11
C ASP A 141 -13.78 -3.48 0.03
N ILE A 142 -13.20 -3.78 -1.14
CA ILE A 142 -11.75 -3.72 -1.33
C ILE A 142 -11.19 -2.30 -1.11
N LYS A 143 -12.00 -1.26 -1.31
CA LYS A 143 -11.64 0.14 -0.98
C LYS A 143 -11.42 0.32 0.53
N ASP A 144 -12.10 -0.47 1.35
CA ASP A 144 -11.91 -0.47 2.80
C ASP A 144 -10.67 -1.26 3.21
N PHE A 145 -10.00 -1.97 2.29
CA PHE A 145 -8.83 -2.79 2.62
C PHE A 145 -7.68 -1.93 3.18
N GLU A 146 -7.43 -0.75 2.63
CA GLU A 146 -6.39 0.14 3.14
C GLU A 146 -6.74 0.64 4.55
N ALA A 147 -7.99 1.05 4.80
CA ALA A 147 -8.48 1.43 6.12
C ALA A 147 -8.49 0.25 7.12
N PHE A 148 -8.78 -0.95 6.63
CA PHE A 148 -8.77 -2.20 7.40
C PHE A 148 -7.35 -2.54 7.84
N VAL A 149 -6.39 -2.59 6.90
CA VAL A 149 -4.99 -2.94 7.17
C VAL A 149 -4.30 -1.84 7.98
N THR A 150 -4.57 -0.57 7.69
CA THR A 150 -4.08 0.55 8.53
C THR A 150 -4.72 0.55 9.92
N GLY A 151 -5.93 -0.02 10.06
CA GLY A 151 -6.57 -0.34 11.33
C GLY A 151 -5.89 -1.46 12.13
N PHE A 152 -4.99 -2.26 11.55
CA PHE A 152 -4.20 -3.27 12.26
C PHE A 152 -2.77 -2.81 12.60
N GLY A 153 -2.46 -1.53 12.42
CA GLY A 153 -1.13 -0.97 12.74
C GLY A 153 -0.99 -0.27 14.08
N LEU A 154 -2.08 0.09 14.80
CA LEU A 154 -1.97 0.96 16.00
C LEU A 154 -3.25 1.11 16.87
N THR A 155 -4.22 0.21 16.81
CA THR A 155 -5.42 0.30 17.66
C THR A 155 -5.06 -0.13 19.09
N SER A 156 -4.77 0.71 20.07
CA SER A 156 -5.72 1.63 20.71
C SER A 156 -5.00 2.66 21.62
N LYS A 157 -3.69 2.86 21.42
CA LYS A 157 -2.89 3.91 22.08
C LYS A 157 -1.87 4.40 21.06
N ARG A 158 -1.87 5.70 20.77
CA ARG A 158 -0.80 6.40 20.06
C ARG A 158 0.49 6.28 20.89
N ILE A 159 1.20 5.17 20.76
CA ILE A 159 2.47 4.97 21.46
C ILE A 159 3.56 5.48 20.55
N ALA A 160 3.94 6.74 20.76
CA ALA A 160 5.12 7.28 20.13
C ALA A 160 6.36 6.50 20.59
N PHE A 161 7.25 6.22 19.64
CA PHE A 161 8.51 5.54 19.89
C PHE A 161 9.65 6.37 19.29
N PRO A 162 10.45 7.09 20.11
CA PRO A 162 11.52 7.98 19.61
C PRO A 162 12.80 7.22 19.21
N GLY A 163 12.77 5.89 19.20
CA GLY A 163 13.95 5.04 19.16
C GLY A 163 14.54 4.78 20.56
N LYS A 164 15.36 3.74 20.65
CA LYS A 164 16.05 3.32 21.86
C LYS A 164 17.46 2.82 21.53
N ILE A 165 18.48 3.62 21.86
CA ILE A 165 19.88 3.21 21.76
C ILE A 165 20.37 2.72 23.11
N ASN A 166 20.76 1.45 23.18
CA ASN A 166 21.24 0.80 24.39
C ASN A 166 22.77 0.74 24.37
N MET A 167 23.43 1.36 25.35
CA MET A 167 24.89 1.47 25.38
C MET A 167 25.64 0.13 25.45
N SER A 168 25.00 -0.89 25.99
CA SER A 168 25.57 -2.24 26.14
C SER A 168 25.22 -3.17 24.98
N ALA A 169 24.35 -2.75 24.05
CA ALA A 169 23.96 -3.58 22.92
C ALA A 169 25.06 -3.61 21.86
N SER A 170 25.33 -4.79 21.30
CA SER A 170 26.26 -4.96 20.18
C SER A 170 25.62 -4.77 18.81
N SER A 171 24.28 -4.73 18.76
CA SER A 171 23.49 -4.71 17.52
C SER A 171 22.40 -3.64 17.58
N CYS A 172 22.15 -2.98 16.45
CA CYS A 172 21.12 -1.97 16.29
C CYS A 172 20.28 -2.23 15.05
N ILE A 173 18.96 -2.38 15.24
CA ILE A 173 18.01 -2.38 14.14
C ILE A 173 17.81 -0.92 13.71
N VAL A 174 18.28 -0.59 12.51
CA VAL A 174 18.25 0.78 11.98
C VAL A 174 17.14 1.02 10.96
N SER A 175 16.56 -0.03 10.39
CA SER A 175 15.36 0.08 9.56
C SER A 175 14.51 -1.18 9.69
N PHE A 176 13.21 -1.00 9.91
CA PHE A 176 12.28 -2.10 10.16
C PHE A 176 10.93 -1.88 9.47
N PRO A 177 10.32 -2.92 8.89
CA PRO A 177 9.09 -2.78 8.15
C PRO A 177 7.86 -2.65 9.07
N GLY A 178 7.30 -1.45 9.18
CA GLY A 178 6.15 -1.16 10.03
C GLY A 178 4.84 -1.89 9.66
N LYS A 179 4.76 -2.55 8.49
CA LYS A 179 3.58 -3.35 8.11
C LYS A 179 3.43 -4.64 8.92
N TYR A 180 4.49 -5.08 9.59
CA TYR A 180 4.54 -6.29 10.41
C TYR A 180 4.37 -5.90 11.88
N ALA A 181 3.12 -5.64 12.28
CA ALA A 181 2.82 -5.04 13.58
C ALA A 181 3.27 -5.90 14.78
N GLN A 182 3.12 -7.23 14.69
CA GLN A 182 3.52 -8.14 15.77
C GLN A 182 5.05 -8.14 15.95
N GLU A 183 5.78 -8.18 14.84
CA GLU A 183 7.23 -8.15 14.81
C GLU A 183 7.76 -6.77 15.25
N TRP A 184 7.05 -5.70 14.91
CA TRP A 184 7.36 -4.35 15.39
C TRP A 184 7.22 -4.24 16.91
N ASP A 185 6.09 -4.67 17.48
CA ASP A 185 5.88 -4.68 18.93
C ASP A 185 6.95 -5.50 19.65
N ARG A 186 7.32 -6.63 19.04
CA ARG A 186 8.42 -7.46 19.54
C ARG A 186 9.76 -6.73 19.47
N ALA A 187 10.07 -6.02 18.38
CA ALA A 187 11.30 -5.23 18.26
C ALA A 187 11.38 -4.13 19.34
N VAL A 188 10.27 -3.44 19.61
CA VAL A 188 10.16 -2.43 20.67
C VAL A 188 10.38 -3.05 22.05
N SER A 189 9.78 -4.21 22.32
CA SER A 189 9.98 -4.97 23.56
C SER A 189 11.45 -5.36 23.76
N VAL A 190 12.08 -5.98 22.76
CA VAL A 190 13.49 -6.42 22.82
C VAL A 190 14.44 -5.24 23.02
N ALA A 191 14.14 -4.10 22.40
CA ALA A 191 14.91 -2.87 22.61
C ALA A 191 14.72 -2.29 24.02
N THR A 192 13.53 -2.42 24.60
CA THR A 192 13.25 -1.97 25.97
C THR A 192 13.99 -2.84 27.00
N ASP A 193 14.09 -4.14 26.74
CA ASP A 193 14.82 -5.11 27.57
C ASP A 193 16.34 -5.05 27.40
N ARG A 194 16.85 -4.07 26.64
CA ARG A 194 18.27 -3.78 26.40
C ARG A 194 19.06 -4.87 25.66
N VAL A 195 18.36 -5.78 24.98
CA VAL A 195 18.99 -6.89 24.22
C VAL A 195 19.58 -6.37 22.91
N CYS A 196 18.89 -5.44 22.23
CA CYS A 196 19.37 -4.75 21.04
C CYS A 196 19.02 -3.26 21.10
N SER A 197 19.67 -2.43 20.29
CA SER A 197 19.17 -1.07 20.02
C SER A 197 18.13 -1.10 18.89
N LEU A 198 17.23 -0.13 18.88
CA LEU A 198 16.27 0.11 17.80
C LEU A 198 16.26 1.60 17.47
N ALA A 199 16.83 1.99 16.33
CA ALA A 199 16.92 3.39 15.92
C ALA A 199 15.64 3.92 15.25
N CYS A 200 14.77 3.01 14.80
CA CYS A 200 13.51 3.33 14.13
C CYS A 200 12.64 4.25 15.00
N VAL A 201 11.99 5.22 14.35
CA VAL A 201 11.21 6.25 15.02
C VAL A 201 9.76 6.21 14.54
N PHE A 202 8.83 6.39 15.45
CA PHE A 202 7.41 6.46 15.17
C PHE A 202 6.78 7.61 15.98
N LEU A 203 6.48 8.70 15.29
CA LEU A 203 5.89 9.91 15.89
C LEU A 203 4.41 9.94 15.56
N THR A 204 3.57 9.78 16.57
CA THR A 204 2.13 9.53 16.40
C THR A 204 1.26 10.73 16.76
N ASP A 205 1.85 11.82 17.26
CA ASP A 205 1.13 13.00 17.72
C ASP A 205 2.02 14.26 17.73
N LYS A 206 1.39 15.42 17.92
CA LYS A 206 2.07 16.73 17.97
C LYS A 206 3.15 16.80 19.05
N ALA A 207 2.94 16.14 20.18
CA ALA A 207 3.88 16.15 21.30
C ALA A 207 5.19 15.42 20.93
N SER A 208 5.07 14.21 20.39
CA SER A 208 6.17 13.38 19.88
C SER A 208 6.85 13.97 18.65
N GLY A 209 6.12 14.72 17.81
CA GLY A 209 6.71 15.53 16.75
C GLY A 209 6.09 15.36 15.37
N LEU A 210 4.88 14.78 15.28
CA LEU A 210 4.07 14.83 14.07
C LEU A 210 3.90 16.28 13.61
N GLY A 211 4.13 16.52 12.31
CA GLY A 211 4.10 17.85 11.70
C GLY A 211 5.30 18.74 11.99
N LYS A 212 6.25 18.30 12.85
CA LYS A 212 7.46 19.09 13.12
C LYS A 212 8.50 18.91 12.01
N HIS A 213 9.12 20.01 11.65
CA HIS A 213 10.26 20.04 10.73
C HIS A 213 11.56 20.15 11.52
N ALA A 214 12.56 19.36 11.15
CA ALA A 214 13.88 19.46 11.73
C ALA A 214 14.45 20.87 11.54
N PHE A 215 15.05 21.44 12.59
CA PHE A 215 15.52 22.83 12.60
C PHE A 215 16.68 23.07 11.62
N THR A 216 17.56 22.07 11.46
CA THR A 216 18.72 22.17 10.58
C THR A 216 18.99 20.84 9.90
N ASN A 217 19.01 20.84 8.57
CA ASN A 217 19.74 19.89 7.77
C ASN A 217 21.23 20.33 7.75
N PRO A 218 22.19 19.51 8.22
CA PRO A 218 23.61 19.83 8.14
C PRO A 218 24.10 20.11 6.71
N ASP A 219 23.48 19.49 5.71
CA ASP A 219 23.84 19.63 4.30
C ASP A 219 23.23 20.89 3.65
N ALA A 220 22.22 21.49 4.30
CA ALA A 220 21.53 22.68 3.83
C ALA A 220 21.10 23.55 5.04
N PRO A 221 22.01 24.39 5.56
CA PRO A 221 21.70 25.29 6.68
C PRO A 221 20.47 26.15 6.37
N ASN A 222 19.56 26.27 7.34
CA ASN A 222 18.24 26.93 7.23
C ASN A 222 17.17 26.19 6.41
N GLN A 223 17.44 24.95 5.97
CA GLN A 223 16.42 24.08 5.39
C GLN A 223 16.26 22.82 6.25
N CYS A 224 15.06 22.27 6.25
CA CYS A 224 14.79 20.96 6.85
C CYS A 224 14.96 19.85 5.81
N TRP A 225 14.81 18.59 6.22
CA TRP A 225 15.00 17.43 5.33
C TRP A 225 13.90 17.24 4.27
N CYS A 226 12.77 17.94 4.37
CA CYS A 226 11.58 17.66 3.56
C CYS A 226 11.84 17.67 2.05
N HIS A 227 12.51 18.68 1.51
CA HIS A 227 12.74 18.75 0.05
C HIS A 227 13.70 17.68 -0.45
N MET A 228 14.63 17.20 0.38
CA MET A 228 15.51 16.09 0.03
C MET A 228 14.76 14.76 0.05
N LEU A 229 13.98 14.51 1.10
CA LEU A 229 13.24 13.26 1.30
C LEU A 229 12.05 13.14 0.35
N TYR A 230 11.34 14.24 0.16
CA TYR A 230 10.01 14.27 -0.44
C TYR A 230 9.92 15.14 -1.69
N GLY A 231 10.95 15.91 -2.05
CA GLY A 231 10.81 16.88 -3.14
C GLY A 231 9.82 17.99 -2.78
N HIS A 232 9.22 18.60 -3.79
CA HIS A 232 8.14 19.57 -3.60
C HIS A 232 6.80 18.84 -3.64
N LEU A 233 5.97 19.00 -2.62
CA LEU A 233 4.68 18.33 -2.55
C LEU A 233 3.55 19.21 -3.09
N PRO A 234 2.60 18.61 -3.82
CA PRO A 234 1.43 19.32 -4.33
C PRO A 234 0.45 19.71 -3.23
N ALA A 235 -0.42 20.69 -3.54
CA ALA A 235 -1.37 21.26 -2.59
C ALA A 235 -2.43 20.27 -2.09
N ASP A 236 -2.79 19.28 -2.91
CA ASP A 236 -3.68 18.18 -2.53
C ASP A 236 -3.19 17.39 -1.31
N THR A 237 -1.87 17.35 -1.09
CA THR A 237 -1.26 16.70 0.09
C THR A 237 -1.64 17.40 1.39
N TYR A 238 -2.13 18.64 1.33
CA TYR A 238 -2.62 19.40 2.48
C TYR A 238 -4.13 19.26 2.70
N LEU A 239 -4.84 18.52 1.85
CA LEU A 239 -6.25 18.22 2.03
C LEU A 239 -6.42 16.78 2.53
N ASN A 240 -6.92 16.63 3.75
CA ASN A 240 -7.28 15.35 4.34
C ASN A 240 -8.80 15.16 4.21
N VAL A 241 -9.21 14.31 3.26
CA VAL A 241 -10.62 13.97 3.06
C VAL A 241 -10.97 12.69 3.81
N VAL A 242 -11.99 12.76 4.67
CA VAL A 242 -12.54 11.61 5.38
C VAL A 242 -13.95 11.35 4.87
N ASP A 243 -14.15 10.21 4.22
CA ASP A 243 -15.50 9.79 3.80
C ASP A 243 -16.22 9.10 4.96
N ASN A 244 -17.20 9.78 5.54
CA ASN A 244 -18.01 9.28 6.66
C ASN A 244 -19.39 8.76 6.20
N THR A 245 -19.59 8.58 4.88
CA THR A 245 -20.87 8.11 4.32
C THR A 245 -20.96 6.60 4.24
N THR A 246 -19.84 5.92 3.94
CA THR A 246 -19.78 4.45 3.81
C THR A 246 -19.60 3.75 5.16
N ARG A 247 -18.80 4.33 6.04
CA ARG A 247 -18.60 3.91 7.42
C ARG A 247 -18.72 5.12 8.33
N GLN A 248 -19.70 5.10 9.23
CA GLN A 248 -19.76 6.07 10.30
C GLN A 248 -18.61 5.81 11.28
N LEU A 249 -17.59 6.65 11.20
CA LEU A 249 -16.51 6.73 12.16
C LEU A 249 -17.06 7.19 13.52
N SER A 250 -16.48 6.66 14.59
CA SER A 250 -16.81 7.13 15.95
C SER A 250 -16.30 8.55 16.18
N ASP A 251 -16.86 9.23 17.19
CA ASP A 251 -16.38 10.55 17.61
C ASP A 251 -14.88 10.52 17.97
N GLU A 252 -14.40 9.41 18.55
CA GLU A 252 -12.99 9.20 18.86
C GLU A 252 -12.14 9.12 17.58
N GLU A 253 -12.59 8.40 16.56
CA GLU A 253 -11.89 8.30 15.27
C GLU A 253 -11.83 9.65 14.55
N LEU A 254 -12.93 10.41 14.57
CA LEU A 254 -12.98 11.75 13.99
C LEU A 254 -12.09 12.74 14.76
N ALA A 255 -12.07 12.65 16.10
CA ALA A 255 -11.15 13.43 16.93
C ALA A 255 -9.69 13.13 16.56
N PHE A 256 -9.32 11.86 16.37
CA PHE A 256 -7.97 11.50 15.93
C PHE A 256 -7.59 12.12 14.59
N LYS A 257 -8.49 12.08 13.59
CA LYS A 257 -8.26 12.71 12.29
C LYS A 257 -8.11 14.22 12.40
N SER A 258 -8.89 14.86 13.27
CA SER A 258 -8.81 16.28 13.55
C SER A 258 -7.47 16.66 14.20
N GLU A 259 -7.05 15.92 15.22
CA GLU A 259 -5.77 16.14 15.91
C GLU A 259 -4.57 15.96 14.96
N ASP A 260 -4.63 14.96 14.08
CA ASP A 260 -3.61 14.71 13.06
C ASP A 260 -3.54 15.85 12.04
N ALA A 261 -4.68 16.26 11.49
CA ALA A 261 -4.74 17.37 10.56
C ALA A 261 -4.23 18.67 11.19
N GLU A 262 -4.60 18.95 12.45
CA GLU A 262 -4.10 20.11 13.19
C GLU A 262 -2.58 20.03 13.41
N ALA A 263 -2.06 18.88 13.84
CA ALA A 263 -0.63 18.68 14.04
C ALA A 263 0.17 18.90 12.74
N MET A 264 -0.39 18.49 11.61
CA MET A 264 0.23 18.56 10.28
C MET A 264 -0.07 19.86 9.51
N GLY A 265 -0.89 20.76 10.07
CA GLY A 265 -1.32 21.98 9.37
C GLY A 265 -2.10 21.69 8.07
N GLN A 266 -2.86 20.60 8.04
CA GLN A 266 -3.70 20.20 6.92
C GLN A 266 -5.14 20.70 7.09
N GLN A 267 -5.83 20.86 5.98
CA GLN A 267 -7.27 21.07 5.94
C GLN A 267 -7.99 19.72 6.04
N LEU A 268 -8.79 19.53 7.10
CA LEU A 268 -9.64 18.34 7.24
C LEU A 268 -11.03 18.62 6.66
N LEU A 269 -11.46 17.77 5.74
CA LEU A 269 -12.81 17.79 5.17
C LEU A 269 -13.50 16.44 5.40
N ILE A 270 -14.61 16.47 6.13
CA ILE A 270 -15.40 15.26 6.43
C ILE A 270 -16.61 15.24 5.51
N ARG A 271 -16.67 14.25 4.61
CA ARG A 271 -17.86 13.99 3.78
C ARG A 271 -18.93 13.36 4.64
N ARG A 272 -20.12 13.96 4.68
CA ARG A 272 -21.31 13.44 5.36
C ARG A 272 -22.38 13.10 4.34
N ASP A 273 -23.53 12.61 4.81
CA ASP A 273 -24.72 12.42 3.97
C ASP A 273 -25.31 13.77 3.57
N GLN A 274 -24.71 14.36 2.54
CA GLN A 274 -25.02 15.69 2.01
C GLN A 274 -25.18 15.62 0.49
N ARG A 275 -25.94 16.57 -0.06
CA ARG A 275 -26.13 16.65 -1.52
C ARG A 275 -24.80 16.82 -2.22
N GLU A 276 -24.63 16.15 -3.36
CA GLU A 276 -23.40 16.18 -4.16
C GLU A 276 -22.96 17.61 -4.52
N SER A 277 -23.90 18.50 -4.81
CA SER A 277 -23.59 19.92 -5.08
C SER A 277 -22.98 20.66 -3.88
N VAL A 278 -23.40 20.30 -2.66
CA VAL A 278 -22.86 20.87 -1.42
C VAL A 278 -21.46 20.31 -1.18
N TRP A 279 -21.28 19.00 -1.35
CA TRP A 279 -19.98 18.35 -1.28
C TRP A 279 -18.97 18.97 -2.23
N GLN A 280 -19.33 19.19 -3.50
CA GLN A 280 -18.44 19.80 -4.48
C GLN A 280 -18.01 21.22 -4.09
N LEU A 281 -18.93 22.01 -3.54
CA LEU A 281 -18.62 23.37 -3.08
C LEU A 281 -17.67 23.36 -1.87
N GLU A 282 -17.96 22.53 -0.86
CA GLU A 282 -17.10 22.37 0.33
C GLU A 282 -15.71 21.84 -0.05
N HIS A 283 -15.65 20.87 -0.95
CA HIS A 283 -14.40 20.31 -1.47
C HIS A 283 -13.57 21.35 -2.23
N GLN A 284 -14.20 22.17 -3.09
CA GLN A 284 -13.50 23.26 -3.78
C GLN A 284 -12.96 24.30 -2.79
N GLN A 285 -13.73 24.67 -1.78
CA GLN A 285 -13.29 25.60 -0.74
C GLN A 285 -12.11 25.03 0.06
N ALA A 286 -12.20 23.76 0.48
CA ALA A 286 -11.14 23.09 1.21
C ALA A 286 -9.86 22.94 0.37
N LEU A 287 -9.98 22.73 -0.95
CA LEU A 287 -8.83 22.74 -1.86
C LEU A 287 -8.15 24.11 -1.90
N LEU A 288 -8.88 25.22 -1.92
CA LEU A 288 -8.29 26.57 -1.89
C LEU A 288 -7.52 26.81 -0.59
N GLU A 289 -8.07 26.38 0.54
CA GLU A 289 -7.41 26.45 1.85
C GLU A 289 -6.14 25.59 1.88
N ALA A 290 -6.21 24.36 1.36
CA ALA A 290 -5.04 23.47 1.23
C ALA A 290 -3.93 24.07 0.34
N HIS A 291 -4.28 24.79 -0.73
CA HIS A 291 -3.30 25.53 -1.54
C HIS A 291 -2.57 26.61 -0.75
N GLU A 292 -3.30 27.36 0.07
CA GLU A 292 -2.69 28.39 0.91
C GLU A 292 -1.80 27.77 2.01
N CYS A 293 -2.25 26.69 2.66
CA CYS A 293 -1.42 25.92 3.60
C CYS A 293 -0.13 25.41 2.95
N CYS A 294 -0.22 24.84 1.74
CA CYS A 294 0.93 24.37 0.98
C CYS A 294 1.92 25.50 0.67
N LYS A 295 1.42 26.66 0.23
CA LYS A 295 2.23 27.84 -0.06
C LYS A 295 2.94 28.35 1.21
N GLN A 296 2.22 28.50 2.31
CA GLN A 296 2.78 28.93 3.60
C GLN A 296 3.86 27.97 4.11
N ASN A 297 3.67 26.67 3.89
CA ASN A 297 4.65 25.65 4.27
C ASN A 297 5.69 25.36 3.18
N SER A 298 5.74 26.15 2.11
CA SER A 298 6.70 26.04 0.99
C SER A 298 6.74 24.66 0.31
N GLY A 299 5.58 24.01 0.21
CA GLY A 299 5.42 22.68 -0.39
C GLY A 299 6.21 21.57 0.30
N ARG A 300 6.48 21.72 1.61
CA ARG A 300 7.09 20.67 2.43
C ARG A 300 6.08 19.57 2.78
N ALA A 301 6.56 18.46 3.36
CA ALA A 301 5.70 17.44 3.93
C ALA A 301 4.89 17.97 5.11
N PRO A 302 3.54 17.93 5.09
CA PRO A 302 2.73 18.38 6.22
C PRO A 302 2.93 17.48 7.46
N TRP A 303 3.27 16.20 7.28
CA TRP A 303 3.65 15.31 8.38
C TRP A 303 5.03 15.63 8.99
N GLY A 304 5.80 16.55 8.40
CA GLY A 304 7.10 16.97 8.89
C GLY A 304 8.25 16.01 8.56
N CYS A 305 9.43 16.33 9.07
CA CYS A 305 10.65 15.52 8.89
C CYS A 305 11.45 15.34 10.18
N GLN A 306 10.88 15.67 11.33
CA GLN A 306 11.54 15.47 12.63
C GLN A 306 11.88 13.99 12.87
N TRP A 307 11.01 13.08 12.42
CA TRP A 307 11.24 11.62 12.50
C TRP A 307 12.60 11.22 11.91
N PHE A 308 12.99 11.82 10.78
CA PHE A 308 14.23 11.49 10.09
C PHE A 308 15.43 12.01 10.85
N GLU A 309 15.34 13.22 11.41
CA GLU A 309 16.42 13.77 12.24
C GLU A 309 16.62 12.97 13.53
N ASP A 310 15.54 12.54 14.17
CA ASP A 310 15.59 11.69 15.36
C ASP A 310 16.22 10.33 15.05
N TRP A 311 15.76 9.69 13.97
CA TRP A 311 16.32 8.46 13.44
C TRP A 311 17.81 8.61 13.11
N ARG A 312 18.19 9.66 12.39
CA ARG A 312 19.57 9.96 11.99
C ARG A 312 20.49 10.07 13.21
N ARG A 313 20.04 10.79 14.25
CA ARG A 313 20.78 10.90 15.51
C ARG A 313 20.92 9.54 16.22
N ASN A 314 19.88 8.72 16.21
CA ASN A 314 19.92 7.37 16.77
C ASN A 314 20.93 6.48 16.03
N VAL A 315 20.93 6.49 14.70
CA VAL A 315 21.91 5.76 13.88
C VAL A 315 23.33 6.24 14.16
N GLN A 316 23.56 7.55 14.22
CA GLN A 316 24.88 8.10 14.54
C GLN A 316 25.36 7.67 15.93
N ASN A 317 24.46 7.61 16.91
CA ASN A 317 24.79 7.14 18.25
C ASN A 317 25.12 5.64 18.27
N ALA A 318 24.37 4.82 17.55
CA ALA A 318 24.66 3.39 17.40
C ALA A 318 26.02 3.15 16.71
N ALA A 319 26.30 3.90 15.63
CA ALA A 319 27.55 3.81 14.90
C ALA A 319 28.75 4.26 15.76
N LYS A 320 28.63 5.35 16.53
CA LYS A 320 29.67 5.79 17.49
C LYS A 320 29.96 4.75 18.56
N GLN A 321 28.99 3.92 18.90
CA GLN A 321 29.12 2.82 19.85
C GLN A 321 29.61 1.51 19.20
N ASN A 322 29.98 1.54 17.91
CA ASN A 322 30.39 0.39 17.11
C ASN A 322 29.35 -0.74 17.12
N GLN A 323 28.07 -0.40 17.18
CA GLN A 323 27.01 -1.40 17.06
C GLN A 323 26.90 -1.88 15.62
N THR A 324 26.64 -3.17 15.45
CA THR A 324 26.35 -3.76 14.15
C THR A 324 24.97 -3.27 13.70
N LEU A 325 24.87 -2.66 12.52
CA LEU A 325 23.61 -2.12 12.00
C LEU A 325 22.84 -3.18 11.21
N HIS A 326 21.52 -3.24 11.38
CA HIS A 326 20.64 -4.22 10.74
C HIS A 326 19.45 -3.55 10.04
N VAL A 327 19.17 -3.96 8.81
CA VAL A 327 18.05 -3.52 7.98
C VAL A 327 17.17 -4.72 7.65
N PHE A 328 15.89 -4.65 7.98
CA PHE A 328 14.90 -5.67 7.65
C PHE A 328 14.06 -5.25 6.44
N PHE A 329 13.98 -6.15 5.47
CA PHE A 329 13.16 -6.02 4.26
C PHE A 329 11.89 -6.85 4.39
N PHE A 330 10.92 -6.55 3.52
CA PHE A 330 9.75 -7.40 3.33
C PHE A 330 10.15 -8.83 2.92
N GLU A 331 9.26 -9.76 3.21
CA GLU A 331 9.40 -11.17 2.84
C GLU A 331 9.79 -11.36 1.37
N ASP A 332 10.85 -12.13 1.13
CA ASP A 332 11.42 -12.47 -0.18
C ASP A 332 11.90 -11.26 -1.02
N MET A 333 12.18 -10.14 -0.36
CA MET A 333 12.49 -8.87 -1.01
C MET A 333 13.77 -8.20 -0.50
N VAL A 334 14.68 -8.98 0.11
CA VAL A 334 15.99 -8.48 0.57
C VAL A 334 16.74 -7.75 -0.54
N GLY A 335 17.22 -6.55 -0.23
CA GLY A 335 17.98 -5.69 -1.16
C GLY A 335 17.13 -4.96 -2.21
N LYS A 336 15.83 -5.26 -2.35
CA LYS A 336 14.97 -4.63 -3.36
C LYS A 336 14.39 -3.30 -2.86
N GLY A 337 14.25 -2.34 -3.77
CA GLY A 337 13.63 -1.04 -3.49
C GLY A 337 14.59 0.03 -2.95
N LYS A 338 15.89 -0.26 -2.86
CA LYS A 338 16.90 0.74 -2.52
C LYS A 338 16.95 1.86 -3.56
N MET A 339 17.26 3.06 -3.10
CA MET A 339 17.42 4.25 -3.94
C MET A 339 18.72 4.97 -3.60
N LYS A 340 19.27 5.70 -4.56
CA LYS A 340 20.32 6.67 -4.24
C LYS A 340 19.71 7.87 -3.54
N TRP A 341 20.46 8.46 -2.60
CA TRP A 341 20.00 9.59 -1.79
C TRP A 341 19.53 10.80 -2.63
N ASP A 342 20.27 11.14 -3.69
CA ASP A 342 19.97 12.24 -4.59
C ASP A 342 18.71 12.02 -5.46
N GLN A 343 18.28 10.76 -5.60
CA GLN A 343 17.07 10.37 -6.33
C GLN A 343 15.81 10.43 -5.46
N LEU A 344 15.93 10.54 -4.12
CA LEU A 344 14.77 10.54 -3.24
C LEU A 344 13.78 11.65 -3.57
N ARG A 345 14.26 12.83 -3.95
CA ARG A 345 13.40 13.98 -4.32
C ARG A 345 12.69 13.84 -5.68
N ASN A 346 12.99 12.81 -6.46
CA ASN A 346 12.41 12.61 -7.79
C ASN A 346 11.19 11.67 -7.70
N ASP A 347 10.02 12.18 -8.07
CA ASP A 347 8.75 11.44 -8.02
C ASP A 347 8.74 10.18 -8.88
N ASP A 348 9.22 10.28 -10.12
CA ASP A 348 9.25 9.14 -11.05
C ASP A 348 10.17 8.03 -10.55
N ALA A 349 11.33 8.40 -9.99
CA ALA A 349 12.27 7.46 -9.41
C ALA A 349 11.66 6.75 -8.19
N ARG A 350 10.96 7.49 -7.32
CA ARG A 350 10.23 6.90 -6.18
C ARG A 350 9.11 5.98 -6.64
N ALA A 351 8.32 6.42 -7.62
CA ALA A 351 7.21 5.64 -8.16
C ALA A 351 7.72 4.34 -8.82
N ALA A 352 8.83 4.41 -9.55
CA ALA A 352 9.48 3.24 -10.14
C ALA A 352 10.00 2.27 -9.06
N ALA A 353 10.71 2.77 -8.05
CA ALA A 353 11.25 1.94 -6.96
C ALA A 353 10.14 1.22 -6.17
N ARG A 354 9.00 1.90 -5.95
CA ARG A 354 7.86 1.36 -5.20
C ARG A 354 7.23 0.11 -5.83
N LYS A 355 7.23 -0.03 -7.15
CA LYS A 355 6.56 -1.15 -7.86
C LYS A 355 7.09 -2.53 -7.47
N SER A 356 8.32 -2.61 -7.00
CA SER A 356 8.97 -3.86 -6.60
C SER A 356 9.82 -3.68 -5.34
N SER A 357 9.38 -2.82 -4.42
CA SER A 357 10.15 -2.47 -3.22
C SER A 357 10.04 -3.55 -2.14
N GLY A 358 11.17 -3.90 -1.52
CA GLY A 358 11.24 -4.62 -0.26
C GLY A 358 11.25 -3.71 0.97
N LEU A 359 11.12 -2.41 0.77
CA LEU A 359 11.19 -1.38 1.80
C LEU A 359 9.88 -0.57 1.85
N GLY A 360 9.47 -0.20 3.06
CA GLY A 360 8.44 0.81 3.27
C GLY A 360 8.87 2.22 2.83
N VAL A 361 7.92 3.15 2.85
CA VAL A 361 8.13 4.54 2.36
C VAL A 361 9.24 5.25 3.13
N SER A 362 9.19 5.23 4.47
CA SER A 362 10.25 5.81 5.31
C SER A 362 11.57 5.05 5.17
N GLN A 363 11.51 3.72 5.16
CA GLN A 363 12.69 2.84 5.06
C GLN A 363 13.53 3.11 3.81
N THR A 364 12.90 3.47 2.70
CA THR A 364 13.62 3.81 1.46
C THR A 364 14.60 4.97 1.68
N ALA A 365 14.18 6.00 2.41
CA ALA A 365 15.04 7.14 2.74
C ALA A 365 16.10 6.78 3.79
N GLU A 366 15.75 5.96 4.78
CA GLU A 366 16.68 5.47 5.80
C GLU A 366 17.86 4.72 5.15
N VAL A 367 17.56 3.73 4.29
CA VAL A 367 18.59 2.93 3.62
C VAL A 367 19.41 3.76 2.64
N ALA A 368 18.79 4.65 1.87
CA ALA A 368 19.50 5.56 0.98
C ALA A 368 20.50 6.47 1.72
N TYR A 369 20.15 6.91 2.93
CA TYR A 369 21.04 7.71 3.76
C TYR A 369 22.21 6.89 4.32
N LEU A 370 21.96 5.67 4.78
CA LEU A 370 23.02 4.75 5.22
C LEU A 370 24.04 4.49 4.09
N ASP A 371 23.54 4.22 2.88
CA ASP A 371 24.36 4.01 1.69
C ASP A 371 25.17 5.25 1.32
N MET A 372 24.56 6.44 1.39
CA MET A 372 25.23 7.72 1.10
C MET A 372 26.37 8.02 2.09
N LEU A 373 26.20 7.68 3.37
CA LEU A 373 27.26 7.79 4.37
C LEU A 373 28.32 6.68 4.28
N GLY A 374 28.09 5.63 3.47
CA GLY A 374 28.97 4.47 3.41
C GLY A 374 28.97 3.62 4.69
N LEU A 375 27.88 3.65 5.46
CA LEU A 375 27.75 2.82 6.66
C LEU A 375 27.45 1.37 6.28
N THR A 376 28.20 0.44 6.87
CA THR A 376 27.97 -1.01 6.67
C THR A 376 26.81 -1.50 7.55
N TYR A 377 25.89 -2.28 6.96
CA TYR A 377 24.79 -2.92 7.66
C TYR A 377 24.53 -4.33 7.12
N HIS A 378 23.92 -5.19 7.94
CA HIS A 378 23.40 -6.49 7.51
C HIS A 378 21.96 -6.37 7.04
N GLU A 379 21.67 -7.07 5.95
CA GLU A 379 20.34 -7.13 5.35
C GLU A 379 19.65 -8.43 5.75
N HIS A 380 18.40 -8.32 6.15
CA HIS A 380 17.60 -9.45 6.63
C HIS A 380 16.25 -9.49 5.93
N ASP A 381 15.77 -10.69 5.67
CA ASP A 381 14.36 -10.96 5.42
C ASP A 381 13.60 -10.86 6.74
N ILE A 382 12.39 -10.31 6.74
CA ILE A 382 11.56 -10.23 7.95
C ILE A 382 11.36 -11.58 8.64
N ARG A 383 11.34 -12.69 7.90
CA ARG A 383 11.18 -14.05 8.47
C ARG A 383 12.37 -14.46 9.34
N GLU A 384 13.52 -13.80 9.19
CA GLU A 384 14.71 -14.04 10.03
C GLU A 384 14.62 -13.33 11.39
N PHE A 385 13.66 -12.40 11.57
CA PHE A 385 13.59 -11.54 12.73
C PHE A 385 13.49 -12.31 14.05
N GLU A 386 12.62 -13.31 14.14
CA GLU A 386 12.47 -14.12 15.36
C GLU A 386 13.77 -14.87 15.72
N ALA A 387 14.47 -15.40 14.72
CA ALA A 387 15.75 -16.07 14.91
C ALA A 387 16.89 -15.09 15.22
N PHE A 388 16.75 -13.82 14.84
CA PHE A 388 17.67 -12.74 15.16
C PHE A 388 17.53 -12.31 16.62
N VAL A 389 16.30 -12.07 17.10
CA VAL A 389 16.08 -11.63 18.49
C VAL A 389 16.16 -12.76 19.52
N ASN A 390 15.99 -14.02 19.10
CA ASN A 390 16.09 -15.21 19.95
C ASN A 390 17.21 -16.16 19.49
N PRO A 391 18.50 -15.78 19.57
CA PRO A 391 19.61 -16.60 19.04
C PRO A 391 19.72 -17.99 19.69
N GLY A 392 19.17 -18.19 20.89
CA GLY A 392 19.08 -19.49 21.57
C GLY A 392 18.28 -20.56 20.81
N CYS A 393 17.37 -20.18 19.90
CA CYS A 393 16.58 -21.12 19.08
C CYS A 393 17.33 -21.69 17.86
N ARG A 394 18.47 -21.10 17.44
CA ARG A 394 19.26 -21.62 16.31
C ARG A 394 19.79 -23.04 16.53
N ASN A 395 19.92 -23.46 17.79
CA ASN A 395 20.39 -24.80 18.15
C ASN A 395 19.31 -25.89 18.07
N LEU A 396 18.01 -25.55 18.05
CA LEU A 396 16.94 -26.54 17.89
C LEU A 396 16.64 -26.83 16.42
N CYS A 397 16.60 -25.78 15.57
CA CYS A 397 16.26 -25.94 14.16
C CYS A 397 17.36 -26.69 13.37
N ARG A 398 18.65 -26.49 13.70
CA ARG A 398 19.75 -27.27 13.08
C ARG A 398 19.77 -28.74 13.47
N ARG A 399 19.12 -29.15 14.57
CA ARG A 399 19.03 -30.57 14.97
C ARG A 399 17.86 -31.31 14.30
N LEU A 400 16.89 -30.59 13.74
CA LEU A 400 15.67 -31.17 13.16
C LEU A 400 15.63 -31.17 11.63
N CYS A 401 16.65 -30.63 10.95
CA CYS A 401 16.79 -30.69 9.50
C CYS A 401 18.21 -31.08 9.10
N PRO A 402 18.51 -32.38 8.93
CA PRO A 402 19.67 -32.82 8.19
C PRO A 402 19.35 -32.64 6.70
N ARG A 403 20.03 -31.68 6.07
CA ARG A 403 20.30 -31.53 4.64
C ARG A 403 19.48 -32.43 3.70
N PHE A 404 18.60 -31.83 2.89
CA PHE A 404 18.47 -32.15 1.46
C PHE A 404 18.20 -30.88 0.67
#